data_AF-A0A521I6C1-F1
#
_entry.id   AF-A0A521I6C1-F1
#
_cell.length_a   1.000
_cell.length_b   1.000
_cell.length_c   1.000
_cell.angle_alpha   90.00
_cell.angle_beta   90.00
_cell.angle_gamma   90.00
#
_symmetry.space_group_name_H-M   'P 1'
#
loop_
_entity.id
_entity.type
_entity.pdbx_description
1 polymer ?
#
loop_
_entity_poly.entity_id
_entity_poly.type
_entity_poly.pdbx_seq_one_letter_code
_entity_poly.pdbx_strand_id
1 'polypeptide(L)'
;MHKTDTETLTHTQRWLELFIVAAMIALLIFFGVHQVTNTGFFTDEFGTFEQLCLYIPIVVACLAPAVRAFTGRRNPGRLFEAIGALCLAFGSLWLLIIFPFNYTHLANALPYPLRFLLAWITDDIARIVIVVQIVIAFVSSIVFTWQYLAIRARTSYTLTRGA
;
A
#
# COMPACT_ATOMS: atom_id res chain seq x y z
N MET A 1 -19.07 -18.49 17.35
CA MET A 1 -19.89 -17.81 16.32
C MET A 1 -19.02 -17.65 15.08
N HIS A 2 -19.08 -18.61 14.16
CA HIS A 2 -18.24 -18.63 12.96
C HIS A 2 -18.83 -17.65 11.94
N LYS A 3 -18.26 -16.44 11.84
CA LYS A 3 -18.70 -15.45 10.85
C LYS A 3 -18.39 -16.02 9.47
N THR A 4 -19.42 -16.39 8.72
CA THR A 4 -19.28 -16.85 7.33
C THR A 4 -18.67 -15.69 6.55
N ASP A 5 -17.42 -15.84 6.11
CA ASP A 5 -16.76 -14.85 5.26
C ASP A 5 -17.52 -14.82 3.92
N THR A 6 -18.46 -13.89 3.78
CA THR A 6 -19.20 -13.69 2.55
C THR A 6 -18.25 -13.15 1.49
N GLU A 7 -18.16 -13.85 0.34
CA GLU A 7 -17.34 -13.43 -0.79
C GLU A 7 -17.78 -12.08 -1.39
N THR A 8 -19.05 -11.74 -1.20
CA THR A 8 -19.68 -10.49 -1.62
C THR A 8 -19.47 -9.39 -0.59
N LEU A 9 -19.10 -8.21 -1.09
CA LEU A 9 -18.91 -7.00 -0.29
C LEU A 9 -20.24 -6.29 -0.10
N THR A 10 -20.52 -5.88 1.13
CA THR A 10 -21.62 -4.96 1.45
C THR A 10 -21.36 -3.57 0.86
N HIS A 11 -22.41 -2.76 0.69
CA HIS A 11 -22.27 -1.37 0.21
C HIS A 11 -21.28 -0.55 1.04
N THR A 12 -21.32 -0.69 2.37
CA THR A 12 -20.39 -0.02 3.29
C THR A 12 -18.94 -0.46 3.06
N GLN A 13 -18.70 -1.75 2.82
CA GLN A 13 -17.35 -2.25 2.52
C GLN A 13 -16.84 -1.73 1.18
N ARG A 14 -17.70 -1.64 0.15
CA ARG A 14 -17.32 -1.04 -1.15
C ARG A 14 -16.93 0.43 -1.00
N TRP A 15 -17.65 1.20 -0.18
CA TRP A 15 -17.27 2.57 0.15
C TRP A 15 -15.93 2.67 0.87
N LEU A 16 -15.63 1.73 1.78
CA LEU A 16 -14.34 1.67 2.44
C LEU A 16 -13.19 1.40 1.44
N GLU A 17 -13.39 0.52 0.46
CA GLU A 17 -12.38 0.29 -0.59
C GLU A 17 -12.13 1.55 -1.42
N LEU A 18 -13.17 2.30 -1.78
CA LEU A 18 -13.01 3.58 -2.48
C LEU A 18 -12.29 4.63 -1.63
N PHE A 19 -12.57 4.66 -0.33
CA PHE A 19 -11.85 5.52 0.60
C PHE A 19 -10.35 5.19 0.65
N ILE A 20 -9.98 3.90 0.64
CA ILE A 20 -8.58 3.46 0.57
C ILE A 20 -7.91 3.97 -0.73
N VAL A 21 -8.59 3.84 -1.88
CA VAL A 21 -8.08 4.37 -3.15
C VAL A 21 -7.87 5.89 -3.07
N ALA A 22 -8.84 6.62 -2.51
CA ALA A 22 -8.73 8.07 -2.36
C ALA A 22 -7.56 8.46 -1.44
N ALA A 23 -7.34 7.72 -0.34
CA ALA A 23 -6.21 7.94 0.56
C ALA A 23 -4.86 7.68 -0.12
N MET A 24 -4.75 6.63 -0.95
CA MET A 24 -3.53 6.36 -1.73
C MET A 24 -3.27 7.44 -2.78
N ILE A 25 -4.31 7.96 -3.44
CA ILE A 25 -4.19 9.10 -4.36
C ILE A 25 -3.73 10.35 -3.61
N ALA A 26 -4.29 10.63 -2.43
CA ALA A 26 -3.85 11.73 -1.59
C ALA A 26 -2.37 11.60 -1.19
N LEU A 27 -1.91 10.38 -0.88
CA LEU A 27 -0.51 10.09 -0.60
C LEU A 27 0.40 10.34 -1.82
N LEU A 28 -0.03 9.94 -3.03
CA LEU A 28 0.68 10.26 -4.27
C LEU A 28 0.80 11.77 -4.48
N ILE A 29 -0.29 12.51 -4.29
CA ILE A 29 -0.31 13.96 -4.42
C ILE A 29 0.63 14.59 -3.39
N PHE A 30 0.61 14.11 -2.15
CA PHE A 30 1.47 14.62 -1.09
C PHE A 30 2.96 14.52 -1.46
N PHE A 31 3.42 13.34 -1.89
CA PHE A 31 4.79 13.17 -2.35
C PHE A 31 5.08 13.91 -3.66
N GLY A 32 4.11 13.97 -4.58
CA GLY A 32 4.23 14.77 -5.80
C GLY A 32 4.44 16.27 -5.51
N VAL A 33 3.76 16.82 -4.50
CA VAL A 33 3.96 18.20 -4.06
C VAL A 33 5.37 18.39 -3.54
N HIS A 34 5.89 17.48 -2.71
CA HIS A 34 7.28 17.55 -2.23
C HIS A 34 8.29 17.60 -3.39
N GLN A 35 8.04 16.83 -4.46
CA GLN A 35 8.91 16.75 -5.63
C GLN A 35 8.82 17.99 -6.53
N VAL A 36 7.61 18.49 -6.80
CA VAL A 36 7.39 19.66 -7.67
C VAL A 36 7.82 20.96 -6.99
N THR A 37 7.62 21.08 -5.67
CA THR A 37 7.96 22.31 -4.92
C THR A 37 9.36 22.30 -4.32
N ASN A 38 10.11 21.21 -4.50
CA ASN A 38 11.46 21.01 -3.98
C ASN A 38 11.62 21.46 -2.52
N THR A 39 10.75 20.94 -1.67
CA THR A 39 10.71 21.25 -0.22
C THR A 39 11.98 20.89 0.57
N GLY A 40 12.90 20.12 -0.03
CA GLY A 40 14.05 19.50 0.64
C GLY A 40 13.78 18.11 1.22
N PHE A 41 12.55 17.56 1.10
CA PHE A 41 12.22 16.22 1.61
C PHE A 41 12.94 15.10 0.86
N PHE A 42 13.00 15.18 -0.47
CA PHE A 42 13.78 14.24 -1.28
C PHE A 42 15.21 14.77 -1.39
N THR A 43 16.20 13.92 -1.09
CA THR A 43 17.62 14.26 -1.20
C THR A 43 18.10 14.08 -2.65
N ASP A 44 19.34 14.48 -2.93
CA ASP A 44 19.96 14.29 -4.26
C ASP A 44 20.12 12.81 -4.64
N GLU A 45 20.02 11.90 -3.67
CA GLU A 45 20.02 10.45 -3.89
C GLU A 45 18.67 9.92 -4.41
N PHE A 46 17.61 10.75 -4.41
CA PHE A 46 16.28 10.37 -4.89
C PHE A 46 16.20 10.41 -6.42
N GLY A 47 16.85 9.44 -7.05
CA GLY A 47 16.87 9.27 -8.50
C GLY A 47 15.60 8.63 -9.07
N THR A 48 15.68 8.26 -10.35
CA THR A 48 14.59 7.62 -11.07
C THR A 48 14.20 6.28 -10.45
N PHE A 49 15.18 5.50 -9.99
CA PHE A 49 14.89 4.17 -9.44
C PHE A 49 14.21 4.27 -8.08
N GLU A 50 14.62 5.20 -7.23
CA GLU A 50 14.04 5.49 -5.93
C GLU A 50 12.60 6.00 -6.09
N GLN A 51 12.35 6.82 -7.11
CA GLN A 51 10.99 7.23 -7.50
C GLN A 51 10.13 6.02 -7.87
N LEU A 52 10.65 5.08 -8.67
CA LEU A 52 9.90 3.86 -8.99
C LEU A 52 9.63 3.02 -7.72
N CYS A 53 10.62 2.88 -6.84
CA CYS A 53 10.47 2.18 -5.56
C CYS A 53 9.46 2.83 -4.63
N LEU A 54 9.23 4.14 -4.71
CA LEU A 54 8.22 4.85 -3.92
C LEU A 54 6.84 4.81 -4.60
N TYR A 55 6.76 5.20 -5.86
CA TYR A 55 5.48 5.44 -6.54
C TYR A 55 4.80 4.16 -7.03
N ILE A 56 5.55 3.16 -7.51
CA ILE A 56 4.94 1.91 -8.00
C ILE A 56 4.15 1.21 -6.88
N PRO A 57 4.68 0.99 -5.67
CA PRO A 57 3.90 0.35 -4.61
C PRO A 57 2.61 1.09 -4.28
N ILE A 58 2.63 2.43 -4.26
CA ILE A 58 1.44 3.23 -3.96
C ILE A 58 0.38 3.06 -5.07
N VAL A 59 0.79 3.08 -6.34
CA VAL A 59 -0.13 2.86 -7.46
C VAL A 59 -0.68 1.43 -7.47
N VAL A 60 0.17 0.42 -7.25
CA VAL A 60 -0.23 -0.98 -7.21
C VAL A 60 -1.16 -1.26 -6.02
N ALA A 61 -0.97 -0.59 -4.88
CA ALA A 61 -1.85 -0.69 -3.73
C ALA A 61 -3.29 -0.25 -4.03
N CYS A 62 -3.53 0.57 -5.05
CA CYS A 62 -4.87 0.94 -5.50
C CYS A 62 -5.60 -0.18 -6.25
N LEU A 63 -4.89 -1.16 -6.82
CA LEU A 63 -5.50 -2.14 -7.73
C LEU A 63 -6.48 -3.07 -7.02
N ALA A 64 -6.08 -3.66 -5.90
CA ALA A 64 -6.95 -4.55 -5.12
C ALA A 64 -8.24 -3.87 -4.64
N PRO A 65 -8.20 -2.71 -3.96
CA PRO A 65 -9.41 -2.03 -3.53
C PRO A 65 -10.27 -1.55 -4.71
N ALA A 66 -9.67 -1.08 -5.81
CA ALA A 66 -10.42 -0.74 -7.02
C ALA A 66 -11.17 -1.96 -7.57
N VAL A 67 -10.49 -3.10 -7.76
CA VAL A 67 -11.10 -4.35 -8.23
C VAL A 67 -12.25 -4.76 -7.31
N ARG A 68 -12.08 -4.69 -5.99
CA ARG A 68 -13.13 -5.03 -5.02
C ARG A 68 -14.30 -4.05 -5.05
N ALA A 69 -14.03 -2.76 -5.19
CA ALA A 69 -15.06 -1.73 -5.29
C ALA A 69 -15.94 -1.92 -6.54
N PHE A 70 -15.34 -2.26 -7.69
CA PHE A 70 -16.07 -2.45 -8.95
C PHE A 70 -16.75 -3.82 -9.05
N THR A 71 -16.05 -4.91 -8.70
CA THR A 71 -16.57 -6.28 -8.85
C THR A 71 -17.50 -6.69 -7.70
N GLY A 72 -17.40 -6.04 -6.54
CA GLY A 72 -18.14 -6.43 -5.34
C GLY A 72 -17.71 -7.78 -4.76
N ARG A 73 -16.62 -8.38 -5.25
CA ARG A 73 -16.10 -9.69 -4.82
C ARG A 73 -14.72 -9.53 -4.19
N ARG A 74 -14.47 -10.22 -3.07
CA ARG A 74 -13.16 -10.19 -2.39
C ARG A 74 -12.06 -10.97 -3.11
N ASN A 75 -12.41 -12.13 -3.68
CA ASN A 75 -11.43 -13.09 -4.20
C ASN A 75 -10.51 -12.55 -5.32
N PRO A 76 -11.00 -11.86 -6.38
CA PRO A 76 -10.13 -11.37 -7.45
C PRO A 76 -9.12 -10.32 -6.97
N GLY A 77 -9.43 -9.59 -5.89
CA GLY A 77 -8.52 -8.60 -5.30
C GLY A 77 -7.29 -9.22 -4.63
N ARG A 78 -7.36 -10.46 -4.15
CA ARG A 78 -6.30 -11.07 -3.31
C ARG A 78 -4.97 -11.24 -4.02
N LEU A 79 -4.99 -11.55 -5.32
CA LEU A 79 -3.77 -11.65 -6.12
C LEU A 79 -3.07 -10.29 -6.21
N PHE A 80 -3.84 -9.22 -6.42
CA PHE A 80 -3.32 -7.85 -6.44
C PHE A 80 -2.82 -7.40 -5.06
N GLU A 81 -3.43 -7.86 -3.97
CA GLU A 81 -2.92 -7.60 -2.62
C GLU A 81 -1.57 -8.26 -2.38
N ALA A 82 -1.38 -9.51 -2.82
CA ALA A 82 -0.10 -10.20 -2.73
C ALA A 82 0.99 -9.47 -3.53
N ILE A 83 0.70 -9.09 -4.78
CA ILE A 83 1.63 -8.35 -5.64
C ILE A 83 1.95 -6.98 -5.04
N GLY A 84 0.95 -6.24 -4.57
CA GLY A 84 1.12 -4.94 -3.94
C GLY A 84 1.96 -5.02 -2.67
N ALA A 85 1.74 -6.04 -1.84
CA ALA A 85 2.50 -6.26 -0.62
C ALA A 85 3.97 -6.63 -0.92
N LEU A 86 4.25 -7.46 -1.94
CA LEU A 86 5.62 -7.72 -2.38
C LEU A 86 6.30 -6.47 -2.90
N CYS A 87 5.61 -5.74 -3.79
CA CYS A 87 6.13 -4.51 -4.37
C CYS A 87 6.48 -3.49 -3.27
N LEU A 88 5.58 -3.32 -2.29
CA LEU A 88 5.82 -2.49 -1.12
C LEU A 88 7.01 -2.97 -0.30
N ALA A 89 7.14 -4.27 -0.03
CA ALA A 89 8.25 -4.80 0.74
C ALA A 89 9.61 -4.54 0.06
N PHE A 90 9.74 -4.84 -1.23
CA PHE A 90 10.98 -4.65 -1.98
C PHE A 90 11.30 -3.16 -2.21
N GLY A 91 10.31 -2.36 -2.59
CA GLY A 91 10.49 -0.92 -2.76
C GLY A 91 10.90 -0.24 -1.45
N SER A 92 10.25 -0.60 -0.35
CA SER A 92 10.60 -0.08 0.99
C SER A 92 11.97 -0.55 1.45
N LEU A 93 12.36 -1.79 1.15
CA LEU A 93 13.68 -2.31 1.48
C LEU A 93 14.78 -1.53 0.75
N TRP A 94 14.61 -1.26 -0.54
CA TRP A 94 15.56 -0.44 -1.28
C TRP A 94 15.65 0.98 -0.71
N LEU A 95 14.50 1.61 -0.47
CA LEU A 95 14.42 2.94 0.13
C LEU A 95 14.98 3.00 1.55
N LEU A 96 14.99 1.88 2.30
CA LEU A 96 15.65 1.81 3.60
C LEU A 96 17.18 1.79 3.48
N ILE A 97 17.72 1.14 2.44
CA ILE A 97 19.17 1.00 2.21
C ILE A 97 19.78 2.34 1.80
N ILE A 98 19.16 3.02 0.82
CA ILE A 98 19.63 4.34 0.36
C ILE A 98 19.17 5.43 1.32
N PHE A 99 17.93 5.34 1.80
CA PHE A 99 17.28 6.37 2.62
C PHE A 99 17.37 7.79 2.03
N PRO A 100 16.79 8.02 0.83
CA PRO A 100 16.89 9.29 0.12
C PRO A 100 15.88 10.34 0.63
N PHE A 101 15.63 10.36 1.94
CA PHE A 101 14.62 11.19 2.58
C PHE A 101 15.21 12.05 3.70
N ASN A 102 14.71 13.27 3.83
CA ASN A 102 14.98 14.18 4.93
C ASN A 102 13.66 14.61 5.58
N TYR A 103 13.32 13.94 6.69
CA TYR A 103 12.04 14.10 7.37
C TYR A 103 11.87 15.45 8.07
N THR A 104 12.96 16.21 8.26
CA THR A 104 12.85 17.60 8.75
C THR A 104 11.99 18.48 7.84
N HIS A 105 11.91 18.13 6.55
CA HIS A 105 11.13 18.83 5.56
C HIS A 105 9.76 18.18 5.26
N LEU A 106 9.41 17.05 5.90
CA LEU A 106 8.16 16.33 5.64
C LEU A 106 6.92 17.22 5.82
N ALA A 107 6.91 18.07 6.85
CA ALA A 107 5.77 18.94 7.11
C ALA A 107 5.64 20.10 6.10
N ASN A 108 6.65 20.36 5.26
CA ASN A 108 6.69 21.55 4.40
C ASN A 108 5.68 21.51 3.26
N ALA A 109 5.19 20.33 2.86
CA ALA A 109 4.10 20.21 1.89
C ALA A 109 2.73 20.65 2.45
N LEU A 110 2.59 20.77 3.77
CA LEU A 110 1.35 21.18 4.41
C LEU A 110 1.29 22.70 4.70
N PRO A 111 0.09 23.29 4.68
CA PRO A 111 -0.15 24.63 5.22
C PRO A 111 0.32 24.73 6.68
N TYR A 112 0.82 25.91 7.07
CA TYR A 112 1.35 26.19 8.42
C TYR A 112 0.55 25.57 9.59
N PRO A 113 -0.79 25.73 9.68
CA PRO A 113 -1.55 25.20 10.82
C PRO A 113 -1.61 23.67 10.87
N LEU A 114 -1.28 22.95 9.81
CA LEU A 114 -1.31 21.49 9.75
C LEU A 114 0.06 20.84 9.93
N ARG A 115 1.14 21.63 9.93
CA ARG A 115 2.52 21.12 9.99
C ARG A 115 2.80 20.32 11.26
N PHE A 116 2.16 20.67 12.38
CA PHE A 116 2.35 19.96 13.64
C PHE A 116 2.00 18.46 13.56
N LEU A 117 1.15 18.06 12.62
CA LEU A 117 0.77 16.65 12.43
C LEU A 117 1.94 15.77 11.98
N LEU A 118 2.90 16.35 11.24
CA LEU A 118 4.03 15.63 10.64
C LEU A 118 5.39 16.08 11.16
N ALA A 119 5.48 17.28 11.75
CA ALA A 119 6.75 17.88 12.17
C ALA A 119 7.49 17.12 13.29
N TRP A 120 6.80 16.24 14.02
CA TRP A 120 7.40 15.41 15.05
C TRP A 120 8.09 14.15 14.49
N ILE A 121 7.89 13.82 13.21
CA ILE A 121 8.48 12.64 12.57
C ILE A 121 9.93 12.99 12.20
N THR A 122 10.87 12.30 12.83
CA THR A 122 12.31 12.40 12.54
C THR A 122 12.76 11.28 11.61
N ASP A 123 13.97 11.39 11.07
CA ASP A 123 14.57 10.36 10.21
C ASP A 123 14.65 9.01 10.93
N ASP A 124 14.98 8.99 12.22
CA ASP A 124 15.04 7.76 13.01
C ASP A 124 13.66 7.10 13.15
N ILE A 125 12.63 7.89 13.44
CA ILE A 125 11.25 7.39 13.53
C ILE A 125 10.82 6.83 12.17
N ALA A 126 11.13 7.55 11.09
CA ALA A 126 10.82 7.12 9.74
C ALA A 126 11.50 5.81 9.36
N ARG A 127 12.79 5.64 9.68
CA ARG A 127 13.51 4.38 9.45
C ARG A 127 12.84 3.21 10.18
N ILE A 128 12.47 3.40 11.44
CA ILE A 128 11.76 2.39 12.22
C ILE A 128 10.42 2.04 11.56
N VAL A 129 9.65 3.04 11.12
CA VAL A 129 8.37 2.82 10.43
C VAL A 129 8.57 2.05 9.13
N ILE A 130 9.58 2.39 8.32
CA ILE A 130 9.91 1.66 7.08
C ILE A 130 10.28 0.20 7.38
N VAL A 131 11.10 -0.06 8.41
CA VAL A 131 11.45 -1.43 8.83
C VAL A 131 10.19 -2.22 9.20
N VAL A 132 9.32 -1.65 10.03
CA VAL A 132 8.05 -2.28 10.42
C VAL A 132 7.17 -2.54 9.21
N GLN A 133 7.07 -1.56 8.30
CA GLN A 133 6.32 -1.69 7.05
C GLN A 133 6.85 -2.83 6.17
N ILE A 134 8.17 -2.97 6.02
CA ILE A 134 8.78 -4.07 5.24
C ILE A 134 8.35 -5.42 5.81
N VAL A 135 8.44 -5.59 7.14
CA VAL A 135 8.07 -6.85 7.80
C VAL A 135 6.58 -7.15 7.60
N ILE A 136 5.71 -6.16 7.85
CA ILE A 136 4.26 -6.32 7.67
C ILE A 136 3.93 -6.65 6.21
N ALA A 137 4.50 -5.93 5.25
CA ALA A 137 4.26 -6.13 3.84
C ALA A 137 4.72 -7.52 3.37
N PHE A 138 5.90 -7.96 3.83
CA PHE A 138 6.43 -9.27 3.49
C PHE A 138 5.54 -10.41 4.04
N VAL A 139 5.16 -10.35 5.33
CA VAL A 139 4.25 -11.34 5.92
C VAL A 139 2.88 -11.31 5.24
N SER A 140 2.34 -10.12 4.97
CA SER A 140 1.05 -9.95 4.31
C SER A 140 1.04 -10.57 2.90
N SER A 141 2.12 -10.41 2.14
CA SER A 141 2.27 -11.07 0.84
C SER A 141 2.12 -12.59 0.92
N ILE A 142 2.79 -13.23 1.88
CA ILE A 142 2.72 -14.68 2.07
C ILE A 142 1.29 -15.10 2.40
N VAL A 143 0.64 -14.38 3.31
CA VAL A 143 -0.74 -14.65 3.72
C VAL A 143 -1.72 -14.49 2.55
N PHE A 144 -1.63 -13.40 1.78
CA PHE A 144 -2.51 -13.16 0.64
C PHE A 144 -2.31 -14.19 -0.47
N THR A 145 -1.06 -14.57 -0.73
CA THR A 145 -0.73 -15.64 -1.68
C THR A 145 -1.34 -16.97 -1.27
N TRP A 146 -1.17 -17.35 0.00
CA TRP A 146 -1.79 -18.56 0.55
C TRP A 146 -3.31 -18.52 0.39
N GLN A 147 -3.93 -17.43 0.82
CA GLN A 147 -5.38 -17.25 0.76
C GLN A 147 -5.94 -17.36 -0.66
N TYR A 148 -5.21 -16.83 -1.65
CA TYR A 148 -5.56 -16.94 -3.06
C TYR A 148 -5.50 -18.40 -3.53
N LEU A 149 -4.40 -19.11 -3.25
CA LEU A 149 -4.22 -20.51 -3.63
C LEU A 149 -5.25 -21.43 -2.96
N ALA A 150 -5.53 -21.20 -1.67
CA ALA A 150 -6.49 -22.00 -0.91
C ALA A 150 -7.91 -21.89 -1.45
N ILE A 151 -8.36 -20.70 -1.89
CA ILE A 151 -9.66 -20.56 -2.55
C ILE A 151 -9.65 -21.28 -3.90
N ARG A 152 -8.61 -21.07 -4.72
CA ARG A 152 -8.51 -21.70 -6.04
C ARG A 152 -8.60 -23.22 -5.95
N ALA A 153 -7.91 -23.83 -4.98
CA ALA A 153 -7.97 -25.28 -4.75
C ALA A 153 -9.39 -25.77 -4.38
N ARG A 154 -10.13 -25.02 -3.56
CA ARG A 154 -11.52 -25.36 -3.18
C ARG A 154 -12.49 -25.30 -4.36
N THR A 155 -12.35 -24.28 -5.21
CA THR A 155 -13.17 -24.14 -6.42
C THR A 155 -12.91 -25.30 -7.39
N SER A 156 -11.66 -25.71 -7.57
CA SER A 156 -11.33 -26.87 -8.41
C SER A 156 -11.91 -28.18 -7.87
N TYR A 157 -11.87 -28.40 -6.56
CA TYR A 157 -12.41 -29.62 -5.93
C TYR A 157 -13.94 -29.74 -6.02
N THR A 158 -14.66 -28.63 -5.92
CA THR A 158 -16.13 -28.62 -6.00
C THR A 158 -16.63 -28.89 -7.42
N LEU A 159 -15.93 -28.38 -8.43
CA LEU A 159 -16.24 -28.65 -9.85
C LEU A 159 -16.03 -30.11 -10.24
N THR A 160 -15.02 -30.79 -9.69
CA THR A 160 -14.76 -32.21 -9.99
C THR A 160 -15.68 -33.19 -9.27
N ARG A 161 -16.36 -32.78 -8.19
CA ARG A 161 -17.26 -33.65 -7.41
C ARG A 161 -18.75 -33.40 -7.69
N GLY A 162 -19.08 -32.29 -8.37
CA GLY A 162 -20.43 -31.95 -8.81
C GLY A 162 -20.74 -32.31 -10.27
N ALA A 163 -19.78 -32.91 -10.98
CA ALA A 163 -19.92 -33.52 -12.30
C ALA A 163 -19.95 -35.05 -12.15
#